data_AF-A0A8S3IJT4-F1
#
_entry.id   AF-A0A8S3IJT4-F1
#
_cell.length_a   1.000
_cell.length_b   1.000
_cell.length_c   1.000
_cell.angle_alpha   90.00
_cell.angle_beta   90.00
_cell.angle_gamma   90.00
#
_symmetry.space_group_name_H-M   'P 1'
#
loop_
_entity.id
_entity.type
_entity.pdbx_description
1 polymer ?
#
loop_
_entity_poly.entity_id
_entity_poly.type
_entity_poly.pdbx_seq_one_letter_code
_entity_poly.pdbx_strand_id
1 'polypeptide(L)'
;MVGIYLKRVLTEHEWNDTFLQYLSQIGKLHTDEAGSASLNVDYIHINALLGYLENVLIKTVCNIDTMDEKTKCGILMAVNKLFWIQNDLFTMHFLRALNNNGASQNSTEKDKTTTCCWA
;
A
#
# COMPACT_ATOMS: atom_id res chain seq x y z
N MET A 1 12.04 -1.26 10.98
CA MET A 1 10.63 -0.93 10.69
C MET A 1 9.93 -2.01 9.86
N VAL A 2 10.40 -2.34 8.65
CA VAL A 2 9.80 -3.38 7.78
C VAL A 2 9.79 -4.79 8.41
N GLY A 3 10.84 -5.19 9.13
CA GLY A 3 10.86 -6.52 9.78
C GLY A 3 9.77 -6.72 10.85
N ILE A 4 9.42 -5.66 11.60
CA ILE A 4 8.33 -5.71 12.59
C ILE A 4 6.99 -5.83 11.88
N TYR A 5 6.81 -5.11 10.77
CA TYR A 5 5.63 -5.19 9.92
C TYR A 5 5.44 -6.61 9.37
N LEU A 6 6.46 -7.17 8.71
CA LEU A 6 6.38 -8.52 8.14
C LEU A 6 6.12 -9.58 9.20
N LYS A 7 6.76 -9.47 10.37
CA LYS A 7 6.46 -10.37 11.49
C LYS A 7 4.99 -10.29 11.86
N ARG A 8 4.47 -9.08 12.10
CA ARG A 8 3.06 -8.90 12.46
C ARG A 8 2.12 -9.47 11.40
N VAL A 9 2.37 -9.22 10.12
CA VAL A 9 1.50 -9.68 9.04
C VAL A 9 1.54 -11.20 8.87
N LEU A 10 2.72 -11.81 8.94
CA LEU A 10 2.90 -13.24 8.71
C LEU A 10 2.52 -14.11 9.92
N THR A 11 2.45 -13.53 11.12
CA THR A 11 2.04 -14.25 12.33
C THR A 11 0.63 -13.89 12.81
N GLU A 12 -0.08 -13.01 12.12
CA GLU A 12 -1.45 -12.68 12.48
C GLU A 12 -2.39 -13.86 12.19
N HIS A 13 -3.17 -14.22 13.19
CA HIS A 13 -4.15 -15.30 13.09
C HIS A 13 -5.57 -14.75 12.89
N GLU A 14 -5.84 -13.52 13.33
CA GLU A 14 -7.16 -12.90 13.24
C GLU A 14 -7.22 -11.82 12.16
N TRP A 15 -7.87 -12.13 11.05
CA TRP A 15 -8.16 -11.18 9.97
C TRP A 15 -9.45 -10.37 10.27
N ASN A 16 -9.41 -9.63 11.37
CA ASN A 16 -10.53 -8.77 11.81
C ASN A 16 -10.40 -7.34 11.27
N ASP A 17 -11.45 -6.53 11.46
CA ASP A 17 -11.49 -5.14 10.99
C ASP A 17 -10.34 -4.29 11.55
N THR A 18 -9.91 -4.54 12.79
CA THR A 18 -8.77 -3.85 13.40
C THR A 18 -7.47 -4.15 12.67
N PHE A 19 -7.24 -5.40 12.27
CA PHE A 19 -6.07 -5.78 11.50
C PHE A 19 -6.11 -5.23 10.07
N LEU A 20 -7.26 -5.27 9.41
CA LEU A 20 -7.45 -4.66 8.09
C LEU A 20 -7.23 -3.13 8.14
N GLN A 21 -7.70 -2.47 9.20
CA GLN A 21 -7.46 -1.05 9.41
C GLN A 21 -5.98 -0.75 9.66
N TYR A 22 -5.27 -1.60 10.40
CA TYR A 22 -3.82 -1.50 10.54
C TYR A 22 -3.10 -1.61 9.19
N LEU A 23 -3.44 -2.62 8.36
CA LEU A 23 -2.87 -2.76 7.02
C LEU A 23 -3.14 -1.52 6.16
N SER A 24 -4.37 -1.01 6.20
CA SER A 24 -4.80 0.19 5.50
C SER A 24 -4.00 1.43 5.94
N GLN A 25 -3.73 1.59 7.23
CA GLN A 25 -2.92 2.70 7.76
C GLN A 25 -1.49 2.70 7.22
N ILE A 26 -0.90 1.53 6.95
CA ILE A 26 0.43 1.46 6.32
C ILE A 26 0.39 2.03 4.90
N GLY A 27 -0.70 1.82 4.15
CA GLY A 27 -0.88 2.45 2.83
C GLY A 27 -0.93 3.97 2.94
N LYS A 28 -1.71 4.49 3.89
CA LYS A 28 -1.78 5.94 4.16
C LYS A 28 -0.43 6.55 4.53
N LEU A 29 0.43 5.83 5.26
CA LEU A 29 1.76 6.32 5.63
C LEU A 29 2.68 6.59 4.43
N HIS A 30 2.42 5.99 3.26
CA HIS A 30 3.18 6.21 2.03
C HIS A 30 2.61 7.34 1.16
N THR A 31 1.54 8.00 1.61
CA THR A 31 0.97 9.19 0.95
C THR A 31 1.27 10.46 1.75
N ASP A 32 1.04 11.60 1.10
CA ASP A 32 1.13 12.94 1.70
C ASP A 32 0.08 13.19 2.80
N GLU A 33 -0.98 12.37 2.87
CA GLU A 33 -2.07 12.49 3.85
C GLU A 33 -1.69 12.06 5.29
N ALA A 34 -0.51 11.48 5.50
CA ALA A 34 -0.04 11.05 6.81
C ALA A 34 0.81 12.09 7.57
N GLY A 35 0.98 13.29 7.02
CA GLY A 35 1.47 14.47 7.75
C GLY A 35 2.95 14.78 7.65
N SER A 36 3.76 13.95 6.96
CA SER A 36 5.16 14.30 6.62
C SER A 36 5.35 14.39 5.11
N ALA A 37 5.50 15.61 4.58
CA ALA A 37 5.76 15.86 3.16
C ALA A 37 7.06 15.21 2.63
N SER A 38 7.97 14.77 3.52
CA SER A 38 9.23 14.12 3.13
C SER A 38 9.11 12.63 2.79
N LEU A 39 7.91 12.05 2.80
CA LEU A 39 7.70 10.62 2.53
C LEU A 39 6.64 10.37 1.45
N ASN A 40 6.52 11.27 0.47
CA ASN A 40 5.70 11.03 -0.71
C ASN A 40 6.47 10.11 -1.68
N VAL A 41 6.12 8.82 -1.70
CA VAL A 41 6.73 7.83 -2.58
C VAL A 41 5.75 7.49 -3.69
N ASP A 42 6.16 7.64 -4.95
CA ASP A 42 5.30 7.28 -6.07
C ASP A 42 4.87 5.81 -6.01
N TYR A 43 3.59 5.58 -6.27
CA TYR A 43 2.97 4.25 -6.16
C TYR A 43 3.67 3.18 -7.02
N ILE A 44 4.28 3.57 -8.15
CA ILE A 44 5.10 2.67 -8.98
C ILE A 44 6.26 2.03 -8.19
N HIS A 45 6.93 2.80 -7.33
CA HIS A 45 8.05 2.30 -6.52
C HIS A 45 7.58 1.36 -5.42
N ILE A 46 6.42 1.66 -4.83
CA ILE A 46 5.77 0.79 -3.86
C ILE A 46 5.40 -0.55 -4.50
N ASN A 47 4.77 -0.53 -5.67
CA ASN A 47 4.38 -1.75 -6.38
C ASN A 47 5.60 -2.58 -6.81
N ALA A 48 6.66 -1.93 -7.29
CA ALA A 48 7.92 -2.61 -7.62
C ALA A 48 8.54 -3.30 -6.40
N LEU A 49 8.51 -2.66 -5.23
CA LEU A 49 8.99 -3.26 -3.98
C LEU A 49 8.12 -4.43 -3.53
N LEU A 50 6.79 -4.32 -3.60
CA LEU A 50 5.87 -5.42 -3.26
C LEU A 50 6.11 -6.64 -4.16
N GLY A 51 6.24 -6.45 -5.47
CA GLY A 51 6.54 -7.54 -6.40
C GLY A 51 7.91 -8.18 -6.15
N TYR A 52 8.93 -7.38 -5.78
CA TYR A 52 10.23 -7.91 -5.36
C TYR A 52 10.11 -8.79 -4.10
N LEU A 53 9.41 -8.31 -3.07
CA LEU A 53 9.23 -9.04 -1.81
C LEU A 53 8.43 -10.33 -2.00
N GLU A 54 7.35 -10.29 -2.78
CA GLU A 54 6.58 -11.46 -3.14
C GLU A 54 7.48 -12.52 -3.81
N ASN A 55 8.27 -12.13 -4.81
CA ASN A 55 9.18 -13.04 -5.50
C ASN A 55 10.24 -13.65 -4.58
N VAL A 56 10.81 -12.87 -3.65
CA VAL A 56 11.77 -13.38 -2.66
C VAL A 56 11.12 -14.41 -1.75
N LEU A 57 9.89 -14.18 -1.28
CA LEU A 57 9.17 -15.13 -0.45
C LEU A 57 8.80 -16.40 -1.21
N ILE A 58 8.31 -16.28 -2.46
CA ILE A 58 8.00 -17.42 -3.32
C ILE A 58 9.24 -18.30 -3.51
N LYS A 59 10.37 -17.70 -3.90
CA LYS A 59 11.64 -18.43 -4.07
C LYS A 59 12.09 -19.11 -2.78
N THR A 60 11.94 -18.43 -1.65
CA THR A 60 12.31 -18.98 -0.34
C THR A 60 11.47 -20.22 -0.02
N VAL A 61 10.15 -20.16 -0.21
CA VAL A 61 9.24 -21.29 0.03
C VAL A 61 9.52 -22.47 -0.90
N CYS A 62 9.79 -22.20 -2.18
CA CYS A 62 10.14 -23.24 -3.14
C CYS A 62 11.42 -24.00 -2.78
N ASN A 63 12.40 -23.33 -2.18
CA ASN A 63 13.69 -23.90 -1.80
C ASN A 63 13.68 -24.65 -0.45
N ILE A 64 12.52 -24.85 0.18
CA ILE A 64 12.40 -25.64 1.42
C ILE A 64 12.26 -27.12 1.05
N ASP A 65 13.33 -27.90 1.19
CA ASP A 65 13.34 -29.32 0.82
C ASP A 65 12.55 -30.23 1.77
N THR A 66 12.30 -29.78 3.00
CA THR A 66 11.66 -30.58 4.07
C THR A 66 10.14 -30.50 4.07
N MET A 67 9.54 -29.71 3.17
CA MET A 67 8.09 -29.43 3.15
C MET A 67 7.41 -30.12 1.96
N ASP A 68 6.21 -30.65 2.18
CA ASP A 68 5.43 -31.28 1.11
C ASP A 68 4.87 -30.25 0.11
N GLU A 69 4.67 -30.68 -1.13
CA GLU A 69 4.24 -29.82 -2.23
C GLU A 69 2.85 -29.21 -2.03
N LYS A 70 1.94 -29.90 -1.32
CA LYS A 70 0.61 -29.36 -1.04
C LYS A 70 0.71 -28.20 -0.05
N THR A 71 1.53 -28.32 0.99
CA THR A 71 1.80 -27.23 1.94
C THR A 71 2.51 -26.07 1.25
N LYS A 72 3.53 -26.32 0.41
CA LYS A 72 4.19 -25.27 -0.37
C LYS A 72 3.18 -24.51 -1.24
N CYS A 73 2.36 -25.21 -2.01
CA CYS A 73 1.34 -24.60 -2.86
C CYS A 73 0.37 -23.74 -2.03
N GLY A 74 -0.09 -24.24 -0.88
CA GLY A 74 -0.93 -23.48 0.04
C GLY A 74 -0.28 -22.18 0.54
N ILE A 75 1.00 -22.23 0.90
CA ILE A 75 1.76 -21.05 1.31
C ILE A 75 1.91 -20.06 0.15
N LEU A 76 2.25 -20.53 -1.05
CA LEU A 76 2.38 -19.66 -2.24
C LEU A 76 1.07 -18.92 -2.54
N MET A 77 -0.06 -19.62 -2.48
CA MET A 77 -1.38 -19.00 -2.64
C MET A 77 -1.69 -17.98 -1.54
N ALA A 78 -1.32 -18.26 -0.29
CA ALA A 78 -1.54 -17.35 0.83
C ALA A 78 -0.67 -16.08 0.70
N VAL A 79 0.60 -16.23 0.35
CA VAL A 79 1.52 -15.12 0.09
C VAL A 79 0.98 -14.24 -1.04
N ASN A 80 0.56 -14.83 -2.16
CA ASN A 80 0.01 -14.07 -3.28
C ASN A 80 -1.22 -13.26 -2.85
N LYS A 81 -2.21 -13.89 -2.19
CA LYS A 81 -3.41 -13.21 -1.69
C LYS A 81 -3.07 -12.04 -0.76
N LEU A 82 -2.11 -12.23 0.14
CA LEU A 82 -1.67 -11.19 1.05
C LEU A 82 -1.14 -9.95 0.31
N PHE A 83 -0.25 -10.14 -0.67
CA PHE A 83 0.32 -9.02 -1.43
C PHE A 83 -0.74 -8.32 -2.29
N TRP A 84 -1.69 -9.05 -2.86
CA TRP A 84 -2.83 -8.45 -3.56
C TRP A 84 -3.69 -7.57 -2.65
N ILE A 85 -4.08 -8.08 -1.48
CA ILE A 85 -4.86 -7.32 -0.50
C ILE A 85 -4.10 -6.06 -0.04
N GLN A 86 -2.80 -6.20 0.26
CA GLN A 86 -1.97 -5.07 0.66
C GLN A 86 -1.89 -4.02 -0.47
N ASN A 87 -1.72 -4.46 -1.71
CA ASN A 87 -1.66 -3.60 -2.87
C ASN A 87 -2.97 -2.82 -3.09
N ASP A 88 -4.11 -3.48 -2.97
CA ASP A 88 -5.43 -2.85 -3.13
C ASP A 88 -5.65 -1.79 -2.04
N LEU A 89 -5.36 -2.12 -0.78
CA LEU A 89 -5.47 -1.18 0.33
C LEU A 89 -4.58 0.05 0.13
N PHE A 90 -3.37 -0.13 -0.41
CA PHE A 90 -2.46 0.98 -0.68
C PHE A 90 -3.00 1.85 -1.82
N THR A 91 -3.44 1.22 -2.91
CA THR A 91 -4.04 1.91 -4.07
C THR A 91 -5.20 2.81 -3.67
N MET A 92 -6.06 2.37 -2.75
CA MET A 92 -7.18 3.17 -2.26
C MET A 92 -6.71 4.52 -1.65
N HIS A 93 -5.62 4.53 -0.89
CA HIS A 93 -5.09 5.76 -0.30
C HIS A 93 -4.41 6.65 -1.34
N PHE A 94 -3.69 6.07 -2.30
CA PHE A 94 -3.08 6.84 -3.40
C PHE A 94 -4.13 7.49 -4.30
N LEU A 95 -5.19 6.77 -4.68
CA LEU A 95 -6.30 7.32 -5.45
C LEU A 95 -7.03 8.43 -4.70
N ARG A 96 -7.22 8.27 -3.39
CA ARG A 96 -7.82 9.30 -2.54
C ARG A 96 -6.96 10.56 -2.48
N ALA A 97 -5.66 10.41 -2.25
CA ALA A 97 -4.71 11.52 -2.22
C ALA A 97 -4.71 12.30 -3.55
N LEU A 98 -4.70 11.58 -4.69
CA LEU A 98 -4.79 12.20 -6.02
C LEU A 98 -6.10 13.00 -6.20
N ASN A 99 -7.24 12.44 -5.80
CA ASN A 99 -8.54 13.13 -5.89
C ASN A 99 -8.60 14.37 -5.00
N ASN A 100 -8.05 14.29 -3.79
CA ASN A 100 -7.99 15.42 -2.85
C ASN A 100 -7.11 16.55 -3.38
N ASN A 101 -5.97 16.22 -3.98
CA ASN A 101 -5.06 17.18 -4.60
C ASN A 101 -5.70 17.86 -5.83
N GLY A 102 -6.46 17.13 -6.64
CA GLY A 102 -7.24 17.70 -7.76
C GLY A 102 -8.37 18.64 -7.28
N ALA A 103 -9.03 18.33 -6.17
CA ALA A 103 -10.06 19.20 -5.60
C ALA A 103 -9.50 20.53 -5.05
N SER A 104 -8.30 20.51 -4.46
CA SER A 104 -7.61 21.71 -3.94
C SER A 104 -7.12 22.68 -5.04
N GLN A 105 -6.82 22.16 -6.23
CA GLN A 105 -6.47 22.98 -7.39
C GLN A 105 -7.69 23.69 -7.99
N ASN A 106 -8.86 23.03 -7.99
CA ASN A 106 -10.11 23.60 -8.51
C ASN A 106 -10.68 24.74 -7.64
N SER A 107 -10.39 24.76 -6.33
CA SER A 107 -10.78 25.86 -5.43
C SER A 107 -9.85 27.07 -5.54
N THR A 108 -8.58 26.87 -5.91
CA THR A 108 -7.61 27.97 -6.08
C THR A 108 -7.70 28.64 -7.47
N GLU A 109 -8.22 27.95 -8.48
CA GLU A 109 -8.44 28.53 -9.81
C GLU A 109 -9.71 29.42 -9.89
N LYS A 110 -10.76 29.07 -9.15
CA LYS A 110 -12.00 29.88 -9.06
C LYS A 110 -11.79 31.28 -8.45
N ASP A 111 -10.77 31.46 -7.64
CA ASP A 111 -10.48 32.74 -6.97
C ASP A 111 -9.70 33.72 -7.87
N LYS A 112 -8.98 33.20 -8.88
CA LYS A 112 -8.21 34.03 -9.83
C LYS A 112 -9.07 34.65 -10.93
N THR A 113 -10.27 34.14 -11.19
CA THR A 113 -11.20 34.69 -12.19
C THR A 113 -12.05 35.86 -11.69
N THR A 114 -12.04 36.17 -10.39
CA THR A 114 -12.91 37.23 -9.81
C THR A 114 -12.21 38.58 -9.65
N THR A 115 -10.92 38.68 -9.94
CA THR A 115 -10.13 39.94 -9.88
C THR A 115 -9.55 40.29 -11.25
N CYS A 116 -10.41 40.44 -12.26
CA CYS A 116 -10.09 41.27 -13.42
C CYS A 116 -10.83 42.60 -13.28
N CYS A 117 -10.05 43.63 -12.96
CA CYS A 117 -10.41 45.03 -12.90
C CYS A 117 -11.16 45.46 -14.17
N TRP A 118 -12.38 45.98 -14.00
CA TRP A 118 -13.01 46.81 -15.02
C TRP A 118 -12.42 48.22 -14.90
N ALA A 119 -11.56 48.54 -15.85
CA ALA A 119 -11.14 49.90 -16.17
C ALA A 119 -12.26 50.64 -16.92
#